data_AF-A0ABC8UUP9-F1
#
_entry.id   AF-A0ABC8UUP9-F1
#
_cell.length_a   1.000
_cell.length_b   1.000
_cell.length_c   1.000
_cell.angle_alpha   90.00
_cell.angle_beta   90.00
_cell.angle_gamma   90.00
#
_symmetry.space_group_name_H-M   'P 1'
#
loop_
_entity.id
_entity.type
_entity.pdbx_description
1 polymer ?
#
loop_
_entity_poly.entity_id
_entity_poly.type
_entity_poly.pdbx_seq_one_letter_code
_entity_poly.pdbx_strand_id
1 'polypeptide(L)' 'MDVVKAQEQVVSTLHHLTIEAIDAGKKKLYEAKVWVKLWLNFKELQEFKYAGNATSFTPSDVGVKNGR' A
#
# COMPACT_ATOMS: atom_id res chain seq x y z
N MET A 1 -44.48 -6.98 10.22
CA MET A 1 -43.20 -7.43 10.79
C MET A 1 -42.29 -6.23 10.72
N ASP A 2 -41.99 -5.61 11.87
CA ASP A 2 -41.33 -4.31 11.90
C ASP A 2 -39.92 -4.40 12.47
N VAL A 3 -38.99 -3.70 11.82
CA VAL A 3 -37.64 -3.52 12.32
C VAL A 3 -37.69 -2.48 13.43
N VAL A 4 -37.42 -2.91 14.66
CA VAL A 4 -37.52 -2.08 15.88
C VAL A 4 -36.24 -1.30 16.20
N LYS A 5 -35.10 -1.65 15.60
CA LYS A 5 -33.83 -0.92 15.74
C LYS A 5 -32.84 -1.31 14.65
N ALA A 6 -32.22 -0.33 14.01
CA ALA A 6 -31.03 -0.49 13.17
C ALA A 6 -29.97 0.50 13.67
N GLN A 7 -28.74 0.03 13.86
CA GLN A 7 -27.59 0.90 14.13
C GLN A 7 -26.61 0.72 12.97
N GLU A 8 -26.39 1.80 12.22
CA GLU A 8 -25.37 1.84 11.17
C GLU A 8 -24.04 2.19 11.83
N GLN A 9 -23.18 1.18 12.02
CA GLN A 9 -21.86 1.38 12.60
C GLN A 9 -20.83 1.56 11.48
N VAL A 10 -20.17 2.72 11.46
CA VAL A 10 -19.05 3.01 10.54
C VAL A 10 -17.81 2.25 11.03
N VAL A 11 -17.72 0.95 10.74
CA VAL A 11 -16.58 0.10 11.18
C VAL A 11 -15.51 -0.02 10.09
N SER A 12 -15.48 0.84 9.06
CA SER A 12 -14.55 0.65 7.94
C SER A 12 -13.23 1.37 8.13
N THR A 13 -12.16 0.81 7.57
CA THR A 13 -10.82 1.42 7.55
C THR A 13 -10.29 1.55 6.12
N LEU A 14 -9.59 2.65 5.84
CA LEU A 14 -8.83 2.83 4.60
C LEU A 14 -7.34 2.66 4.92
N HIS A 15 -6.72 1.61 4.43
CA HIS A 15 -5.30 1.35 4.63
C HIS A 15 -4.47 1.94 3.49
N HIS A 16 -3.43 2.69 3.84
CA HIS A 16 -2.42 3.15 2.90
C HIS A 16 -1.21 2.23 3.03
N LEU A 17 -0.83 1.58 1.94
CA LEU A 17 0.24 0.60 1.89
C LEU A 17 1.27 1.04 0.86
N THR A 18 2.55 0.88 1.19
CA THR A 18 3.64 0.94 0.21
C THR A 18 4.16 -0.48 0.00
N ILE A 19 4.15 -0.93 -1.25
CA ILE A 19 4.42 -2.31 -1.64
C ILE A 19 5.55 -2.34 -2.66
N GLU A 20 6.53 -3.21 -2.46
CA GLU A 20 7.54 -3.54 -3.48
C GLU A 20 7.03 -4.70 -4.35
N ALA A 21 7.06 -4.54 -5.67
CA ALA A 21 6.70 -5.56 -6.64
C ALA A 21 7.73 -5.62 -7.78
N ILE A 22 7.87 -6.79 -8.41
CA ILE A 22 8.71 -6.96 -9.60
C ILE A 22 7.83 -6.78 -10.82
N ASP A 23 8.15 -5.77 -11.64
CA ASP A 23 7.47 -5.48 -12.90
C ASP A 23 8.51 -5.40 -14.02
N ALA A 24 8.32 -6.22 -15.05
CA ALA A 24 9.28 -6.41 -16.15
C ALA A 24 10.73 -6.67 -15.67
N GLY A 25 10.88 -7.47 -14.60
CA GLY A 25 12.18 -7.84 -14.03
C GLY A 25 12.86 -6.75 -13.18
N LYS A 26 12.19 -5.62 -12.93
CA LYS A 26 12.70 -4.54 -12.08
C LYS A 26 11.85 -4.38 -10.82
N LYS A 27 12.50 -4.16 -9.68
CA LYS A 27 11.84 -3.85 -8.42
C LYS A 27 11.29 -2.42 -8.46
N LYS A 28 9.99 -2.30 -8.24
CA LYS A 28 9.24 -1.04 -8.23
C LYS A 28 8.43 -0.93 -6.95
N LEU A 29 8.30 0.29 -6.45
CA LEU A 29 7.44 0.64 -5.33
C LEU A 29 6.10 1.14 -5.86
N TYR A 30 5.05 0.75 -5.16
CA TYR A 30 3.69 1.17 -5.43
C TYR A 30 3.03 1.60 -4.12
N GLU A 31 2.21 2.65 -4.21
CA GLU A 31 1.30 3.02 -3.14
C GLU A 31 -0.09 2.49 -3.47
N ALA A 32 -0.71 1.82 -2.51
CA ALA A 32 -2.04 1.27 -2.61
C ALA A 32 -2.93 1.80 -1.48
N LYS A 33 -4.16 2.17 -1.81
CA LYS A 33 -5.21 2.45 -0.81
C LYS A 33 -6.24 1.35 -0.86
N VAL A 34 -6.48 0.67 0.26
CA VAL A 34 -7.42 -0.45 0.35
C VAL A 34 -8.51 -0.11 1.35
N TRP A 35 -9.77 -0.14 0.92
CA TRP A 35 -10.93 0.00 1.80
C TRP A 35 -11.37 -1.37 2.30
N VAL A 36 -11.40 -1.54 3.62
CA VAL A 36 -11.78 -2.81 4.27
C VAL A 36 -13.03 -2.60 5.13
N LYS A 37 -14.00 -3.50 4.98
CA LYS A 37 -15.21 -3.60 5.80
C LYS A 37 -15.34 -5.02 6.32
N LEU A 38 -14.78 -5.28 7.50
CA LEU A 38 -14.67 -6.63 8.08
C LEU A 38 -16.03 -7.31 8.26
N TRP A 39 -17.08 -6.55 8.63
CA TRP A 39 -18.42 -7.08 8.85
C TRP A 39 -19.13 -7.52 7.56
N LEU A 40 -18.69 -7.01 6.41
CA LEU A 40 -19.18 -7.42 5.09
C LEU A 40 -18.23 -8.39 4.39
N ASN A 41 -17.12 -8.79 5.04
CA ASN A 41 -16.00 -9.48 4.40
C ASN A 41 -15.53 -8.79 3.10
N PHE A 42 -15.67 -7.47 3.06
CA PHE A 42 -15.44 -6.68 1.85
C PHE A 42 -14.07 -6.02 1.89
N LYS A 43 -13.37 -6.07 0.76
CA LYS A 43 -12.08 -5.43 0.54
C LYS A 43 -12.04 -4.93 -0.91
N GLU A 44 -11.72 -3.66 -1.09
CA GLU A 44 -11.66 -3.02 -2.40
C GLU A 44 -10.43 -2.13 -2.51
N LEU A 45 -9.73 -2.23 -3.63
CA LEU A 45 -8.60 -1.36 -3.97
C LEU A 45 -9.15 -0.03 -4.51
N GLN A 46 -8.96 1.04 -3.75
CA GLN A 46 -9.43 2.38 -4.11
C GLN A 46 -8.44 3.10 -5.02
N GLU A 47 -7.15 2.93 -4.76
CA GLU A 47 -6.10 3.59 -5.53
C GLU A 47 -4.89 2.67 -5.61
N PHE A 48 -4.23 2.66 -6.77
CA PHE A 48 -2.95 2.00 -6.97
C PHE A 48 -2.10 2.85 -7.90
N LYS A 49 -0.99 3.36 -7.38
CA LYS A 49 -0.10 4.27 -8.11
C LYS A 49 1.35 3.83 -7.98
N TYR A 50 2.10 4.04 -9.06
CA TYR A 50 3.54 3.85 -9.06
C TYR A 50 4.19 4.92 -8.20
N ALA A 51 5.01 4.50 -7.24
CA ALA A 51 5.68 5.36 -6.27
C ALA A 51 7.18 5.54 -6.55
N GLY A 52 7.74 4.77 -7.50
CA GLY A 52 9.15 4.88 -7.89
C GLY A 52 9.82 3.52 -8.04
N ASN A 53 11.11 3.52 -8.40
CA ASN A 53 11.89 2.30 -8.34
C ASN A 53 12.24 2.02 -6.88
N ALA A 54 12.25 0.75 -6.48
CA ALA A 54 12.86 0.40 -5.20
C ALA A 54 14.35 0.74 -5.31
N THR A 55 14.90 1.50 -4.37
CA THR A 55 16.32 1.82 -4.36
C THR A 55 17.10 0.52 -4.22
N SER A 56 17.68 0.06 -5.33
CA SER A 56 18.74 -0.92 -5.29
C SER A 56 19.95 -0.20 -4.70
N PHE A 57 20.09 -0.18 -3.38
CA PHE A 57 21.37 0.13 -2.77
C PHE A 57 22.35 -0.92 -3.27
N THR A 58 23.11 -0.58 -4.32
CA THR A 58 24.22 -1.40 -4.73
C THR A 58 25.40 -1.01 -3.84
N PRO A 59 26.19 -1.96 -3.32
CA PRO A 59 27.37 -1.64 -2.52
C PRO A 59 28.35 -0.67 -3.22
N SER A 60 28.28 -0.57 -4.55
CA SER A 60 29.02 0.35 -5.40
C SER A 60 28.74 1.83 -5.13
N ASP A 61 27.55 2.19 -4.62
CA ASP A 61 27.15 3.58 -4.37
C ASP A 61 27.78 4.17 -3.09
N VAL A 62 28.35 3.32 -2.22
CA VAL A 62 28.96 3.74 -0.94
C VAL A 62 30.42 4.19 -1.13
N GLY A 63 30.98 4.05 -2.33
CA GLY A 63 32.39 4.33 -2.63
C GLY A 63 32.70 5.76 -3.09
N VAL A 64 32.30 6.82 -2.36
CA VAL A 64 32.73 8.20 -2.69
C VAL A 64 33.09 9.03 -1.45
N LYS A 65 34.42 9.16 -1.27
CA LYS A 65 35.20 10.27 -0.67
C LYS A 65 35.25 10.39 0.86
N ASN A 66 36.39 9.98 1.42
CA ASN A 66 37.25 10.89 2.17
C ASN A 66 38.68 10.72 1.69
N GLY A 67 39.10 11.62 0.79
CA GLY A 67 40.46 11.73 0.32
C GLY A 67 41.17 12.89 0.99
N ARG A 68 42.33 12.57 1.54
CA ARG A 68 43.43 13.42 2.04
C ARG A 68 43.41 13.82 3.51
#